data_AF-A0A1G9Z061-F1
#
_entry.id   AF-A0A1G9Z061-F1
#
_cell.length_a   1.000
_cell.length_b   1.000
_cell.length_c   1.000
_cell.angle_alpha   90.00
_cell.angle_beta   90.00
_cell.angle_gamma   90.00
#
_symmetry.space_group_name_H-M   'P 1'
#
loop_
_entity.id
_entity.type
_entity.pdbx_description
1 polymer ?
#
loop_
_entity_poly.entity_id
_entity_poly.type
_entity_poly.pdbx_seq_one_letter_code
_entity_poly.pdbx_strand_id
1 'polypeptide(L)'
;MEMKYSKYSIILSFIGIFIAYMIFPPINITFGKWSMIAIPIGFSIYLTGITLGIIAFFKKEKGVIKYFSLISISLGVLFVVFLSYIFGGEI
;
A
#
# COMPACT_ATOMS: atom_id res chain seq x y z
N MET A 1 16.16 1.11 20.98
CA MET A 1 16.04 1.46 19.56
C MET A 1 14.60 1.88 19.34
N GLU A 2 14.35 3.19 19.15
CA GLU A 2 12.98 3.68 18.93
C GLU A 2 12.45 3.11 17.61
N MET A 3 11.31 2.41 17.63
CA MET A 3 10.68 1.79 16.46
C MET A 3 9.97 2.81 15.57
N LYS A 4 10.60 3.96 15.31
CA LYS A 4 10.00 5.08 14.58
C LYS A 4 9.70 4.66 13.14
N TYR A 5 10.68 4.11 12.42
CA TYR A 5 10.53 3.75 11.02
C TYR A 5 9.57 2.57 10.82
N SER A 6 9.63 1.56 11.70
CA SER A 6 8.70 0.43 11.63
C SER A 6 7.24 0.86 11.81
N LYS A 7 6.94 1.81 12.70
CA LYS A 7 5.58 2.34 12.88
C LYS A 7 5.10 3.11 11.65
N TYR A 8 5.92 4.01 11.11
CA TYR A 8 5.56 4.78 9.92
C TYR A 8 5.35 3.88 8.70
N SER A 9 6.20 2.87 8.51
CA SER A 9 6.07 1.89 7.43
C SER A 9 4.72 1.17 7.47
N ILE A 10 4.32 0.68 8.65
CA ILE A 10 3.03 -0.02 8.82
C ILE A 10 1.87 0.94 8.55
N ILE A 11 1.90 2.14 9.14
CA ILE A 11 0.83 3.13 8.99
C ILE A 11 0.68 3.54 7.53
N LEU A 12 1.76 3.89 6.83
CA LEU A 12 1.71 4.26 5.42
C LEU A 12 1.26 3.11 4.55
N SER A 13 1.73 1.89 4.80
CA SER A 13 1.32 0.72 4.02
C SER A 13 -0.18 0.46 4.20
N PHE A 14 -0.69 0.56 5.42
CA PHE A 14 -2.11 0.37 5.71
C PHE A 14 -2.98 1.45 5.07
N ILE A 15 -2.55 2.72 5.15
CA ILE A 15 -3.23 3.84 4.50
C ILE A 15 -3.21 3.68 2.97
N GLY A 16 -2.08 3.29 2.39
CA GLY A 16 -1.95 3.08 0.95
C GLY A 16 -2.86 1.97 0.43
N ILE A 17 -2.92 0.83 1.14
CA ILE A 17 -3.86 -0.26 0.84
C ILE A 17 -5.30 0.23 0.97
N PHE A 18 -5.64 0.91 2.06
CA PHE A 18 -7.00 1.38 2.31
C PHE A 18 -7.47 2.33 1.21
N ILE A 19 -6.63 3.29 0.81
CA ILE A 19 -6.91 4.23 -0.28
C ILE A 19 -7.05 3.49 -1.61
N ALA A 20 -6.24 2.48 -1.90
CA ALA A 20 -6.38 1.71 -3.13
C ALA A 20 -7.66 0.86 -3.14
N TYR A 21 -8.05 0.29 -2.00
CA TYR A 21 -9.20 -0.61 -1.87
C TYR A 21 -10.56 0.09 -1.76
N MET A 22 -10.60 1.36 -1.38
CA MET A 22 -11.86 2.06 -1.13
C MET A 22 -12.78 2.16 -2.35
N ILE A 23 -12.22 2.08 -3.56
CA ILE A 23 -12.96 2.12 -4.82
C ILE A 23 -13.61 0.78 -5.14
N PHE A 24 -13.09 -0.33 -4.60
CA PHE A 24 -13.56 -1.68 -4.95
C PHE A 24 -14.84 -2.03 -4.19
N PRO A 25 -15.74 -2.82 -4.80
CA PRO A 25 -16.86 -3.43 -4.08
C PRO A 25 -16.33 -4.32 -2.93
N PRO A 26 -16.97 -4.30 -1.74
CA PRO A 26 -18.26 -3.67 -1.43
C PRO A 26 -18.17 -2.22 -0.91
N ILE A 27 -16.97 -1.62 -0.85
CA ILE A 27 -16.74 -0.34 -0.17
C ILE A 27 -17.27 0.83 -1.01
N ASN A 28 -16.98 0.85 -2.32
CA ASN A 28 -17.50 1.82 -3.31
C ASN A 28 -17.43 3.32 -2.87
N ILE A 29 -16.40 3.69 -2.11
CA ILE A 29 -16.15 5.08 -1.73
C ILE A 29 -15.51 5.77 -2.93
N THR A 30 -16.30 6.58 -3.63
CA THR A 30 -15.89 7.30 -4.83
C THR A 30 -15.65 8.78 -4.50
N PHE A 31 -14.48 9.30 -4.85
CA PHE A 31 -14.14 10.73 -4.79
C PHE A 31 -14.59 11.48 -6.06
N GLY A 32 -15.79 11.15 -6.57
CA GLY A 32 -16.32 11.72 -7.81
C GLY A 32 -15.44 11.39 -9.04
N LYS A 33 -15.20 12.39 -9.91
CA LYS A 33 -14.38 12.25 -11.13
C LYS A 33 -12.94 11.80 -10.89
N TRP A 34 -12.43 11.94 -9.66
CA TRP A 34 -11.06 11.59 -9.28
C TRP A 34 -10.94 10.19 -8.66
N SER A 35 -12.05 9.43 -8.60
CA SER A 35 -12.04 8.09 -7.98
C SER A 35 -11.00 7.17 -8.59
N MET A 36 -10.84 7.18 -9.93
CA MET A 36 -9.85 6.35 -10.59
C MET A 36 -8.40 6.69 -10.22
N ILE A 37 -8.11 7.93 -9.82
CA ILE A 37 -6.77 8.39 -9.44
C ILE A 37 -6.41 7.93 -8.02
N ALA A 38 -7.37 7.49 -7.22
CA ALA A 38 -7.08 6.97 -5.90
C ALA A 38 -6.31 5.63 -5.93
N ILE A 39 -6.40 4.83 -7.02
CA ILE A 39 -5.59 3.62 -7.19
C ILE A 39 -4.08 3.96 -7.29
N PRO A 40 -3.62 4.81 -8.24
CA PRO A 40 -2.20 5.22 -8.31
C PRO A 40 -1.72 5.97 -7.07
N ILE A 41 -2.58 6.78 -6.43
CA ILE A 41 -2.22 7.48 -5.18
C ILE A 41 -2.01 6.45 -4.05
N GLY A 42 -2.96 5.54 -3.85
CA GLY A 42 -2.87 4.49 -2.83
C GLY A 42 -1.64 3.61 -3.04
N PHE A 43 -1.37 3.23 -4.29
CA PHE A 43 -0.18 2.46 -4.66
C PHE A 43 1.13 3.22 -4.40
N SER A 44 1.19 4.52 -4.68
CA SER A 44 2.36 5.36 -4.40
C SER A 44 2.64 5.47 -2.90
N ILE A 45 1.60 5.72 -2.10
CA ILE A 45 1.71 5.77 -0.63
C ILE A 45 2.15 4.41 -0.08
N TYR A 46 1.61 3.34 -0.64
CA TYR A 46 1.99 1.98 -0.27
C TYR A 46 3.48 1.69 -0.56
N LEU A 47 3.98 2.07 -1.74
CA LEU A 47 5.41 1.96 -2.09
C LEU A 47 6.32 2.73 -1.12
N THR A 48 5.90 3.93 -0.70
CA THR A 48 6.66 4.69 0.31
C THR A 48 6.68 3.99 1.67
N GLY A 49 5.57 3.36 2.07
CA GLY A 49 5.49 2.51 3.26
C GLY A 49 6.44 1.32 3.19
N ILE A 50 6.54 0.66 2.03
CA ILE A 50 7.49 -0.44 1.81
C ILE A 50 8.93 0.03 1.88
N THR A 51 9.25 1.16 1.25
CA THR A 51 10.61 1.70 1.25
C THR A 51 11.08 1.96 2.69
N LEU A 52 10.22 2.54 3.53
CA LEU A 52 10.48 2.70 4.95
C LEU A 52 10.63 1.36 5.69
N GLY A 53 9.86 0.34 5.30
CA GLY A 53 9.98 -1.02 5.82
C GLY A 53 11.31 -1.67 5.49
N ILE A 54 11.81 -1.49 4.26
CA ILE A 54 13.13 -1.96 3.82
C ILE A 54 14.22 -1.25 4.65
N ILE A 55 14.15 0.07 4.80
CA ILE A 55 15.11 0.83 5.61
C ILE A 55 15.09 0.35 7.08
N ALA A 56 13.92 0.07 7.65
CA ALA A 56 13.79 -0.45 9.00
C ALA A 56 14.36 -1.88 9.13
N PHE A 57 14.24 -2.70 8.09
CA PHE A 57 14.88 -4.03 8.02
C PHE A 57 16.41 -3.93 8.00
N PHE A 58 16.97 -3.04 7.18
CA PHE A 58 18.41 -2.77 7.17
C PHE A 58 18.92 -2.24 8.52
N LYS A 59 18.11 -1.43 9.21
CA LYS A 59 18.38 -0.97 10.58
C LYS A 59 18.19 -2.04 11.66
N LYS A 60 17.81 -3.28 11.31
CA LYS A 60 17.59 -4.41 12.24
C LYS A 60 16.60 -4.08 13.37
N GLU A 61 15.57 -3.27 13.09
CA GLU A 61 14.52 -3.01 14.08
C GLU A 61 13.71 -4.30 14.36
N LYS A 62 13.65 -4.72 15.63
CA LYS A 62 12.88 -5.90 16.06
C LYS A 62 11.41 -5.71 15.73
N GLY A 63 10.83 -6.62 14.94
CA GLY A 63 9.40 -6.62 14.58
C GLY A 63 9.12 -6.47 13.08
N VAL A 64 10.00 -5.82 12.32
CA VAL A 64 9.81 -5.53 10.89
C VAL A 64 9.61 -6.78 10.05
N ILE A 65 10.35 -7.85 10.35
CA ILE A 65 10.36 -9.10 9.56
C ILE A 65 8.97 -9.75 9.47
N LYS A 66 8.19 -9.73 10.56
CA LYS A 66 6.84 -10.31 10.57
C LYS A 66 5.86 -9.49 9.73
N TYR A 67 5.97 -8.16 9.74
CA TYR A 67 5.07 -7.27 9.00
C TYR A 67 5.45 -7.17 7.52
N PHE A 68 6.74 -7.25 7.20
CA PHE A 68 7.22 -7.17 5.82
C PHE A 68 6.69 -8.31 4.95
N SER A 69 6.57 -9.51 5.53
CA SER A 69 5.98 -10.67 4.85
C SER A 69 4.49 -10.48 4.57
N LEU A 70 3.74 -9.89 5.52
CA LEU A 70 2.31 -9.64 5.35
C LEU A 70 2.05 -8.55 4.30
N ILE A 71 2.88 -7.51 4.32
CA ILE A 71 2.84 -6.40 3.36
C ILE A 71 3.18 -6.92 1.96
N SER A 72 4.27 -7.69 1.76
CA SER A 72 4.61 -8.20 0.41
C SER A 72 3.50 -9.01 -0.27
N ILE A 73 2.67 -9.74 0.49
CA ILE A 73 1.52 -10.47 -0.07
C ILE A 73 0.49 -9.51 -0.65
N SER A 74 0.15 -8.44 0.10
CA SER A 74 -0.77 -7.41 -0.38
C SER A 74 -0.23 -6.67 -1.61
N LEU A 75 1.09 -6.52 -1.76
CA LEU A 75 1.71 -5.89 -2.94
C LEU A 75 1.38 -6.65 -4.23
N GLY A 76 1.41 -7.98 -4.20
CA GLY A 76 1.09 -8.78 -5.39
C GLY A 76 -0.33 -8.53 -5.89
N VAL A 77 -1.30 -8.52 -4.98
CA VAL A 77 -2.71 -8.24 -5.33
C VAL A 77 -2.87 -6.80 -5.81
N LEU A 78 -2.32 -5.83 -5.08
CA LEU A 78 -2.38 -4.41 -5.43
C LEU A 78 -1.73 -4.11 -6.79
N PHE A 79 -0.62 -4.78 -7.09
CA PHE A 79 0.12 -4.59 -8.34
C PHE A 79 -0.64 -5.17 -9.53
N VAL A 80 -1.24 -6.35 -9.38
CA VAL A 80 -2.10 -6.93 -10.43
C VAL A 80 -3.31 -6.04 -10.67
N VAL A 81 -3.96 -5.55 -9.62
CA VAL A 81 -5.09 -4.63 -9.72
C VAL A 81 -4.69 -3.31 -10.40
N PHE A 82 -3.53 -2.77 -10.07
CA PHE A 82 -3.00 -1.56 -10.69
C PHE A 82 -2.63 -1.76 -12.16
N LEU A 83 -2.04 -2.91 -12.51
CA LEU A 83 -1.76 -3.30 -13.90
C LEU A 83 -3.04 -3.46 -14.72
N SER A 84 -4.05 -4.14 -14.16
CA SER A 84 -5.36 -4.27 -14.80
C SER A 84 -6.02 -2.91 -15.00
N TYR A 85 -5.84 -1.96 -14.07
CA TYR A 85 -6.31 -0.59 -14.26
C TYR A 85 -5.58 0.14 -15.40
N ILE A 86 -4.24 0.05 -15.47
CA ILE A 86 -3.45 0.73 -16.52
C ILE A 86 -3.65 0.11 -17.91
N PHE A 87 -3.63 -1.22 -18.01
CA PHE A 87 -3.64 -1.95 -19.29
C PHE A 87 -5.02 -2.43 -19.71
N GLY A 88 -5.93 -2.64 -18.76
CA GLY A 88 -7.27 -3.14 -19.04
C GLY A 88 -8.25 -2.06 -19.47
N GLY A 89 -8.01 -0.79 -19.12
CA GLY A 89 -8.86 0.33 -19.51
C GLY A 89 -10.32 0.12 -19.09
N GLU A 90 -10.65 0.48 -17.85
CA GLU A 90 -11.98 0.30 -17.24
C GLU A 90 -12.27 -1.16 -16.84
N ILE A 91 -12.19 -1.43 -15.54
CA ILE A 91 -12.99 -2.46 -14.88
C ILE A 91 -14.07 -1.75 -14.07
#